data_AF-A0A0X3P2P8-F1
#
_entry.id   AF-A0A0X3P2P8-F1
#
_cell.length_a   1.000
_cell.length_b   1.000
_cell.length_c   1.000
_cell.angle_alpha   90.00
_cell.angle_beta   90.00
_cell.angle_gamma   90.00
#
_symmetry.space_group_name_H-M   'P 1'
#
loop_
_entity.id
_entity.type
_entity.pdbx_description
1 polymer ?
#
loop_
_entity_poly.entity_id
_entity_poly.type
_entity_poly.pdbx_seq_one_letter_code
_entity_poly.pdbx_strand_id
1 'polypeptide(L)'
;MAAVNTQTSPFNKPTDAESATLNFSAEQQRLSFDDLEFRGQAGACLLTCFSTTVSCTRCKYVFSWVFRLPPQTQQPVAGSSQISQFQSLPPITSACMRCRQSVGLIFEAQLAHSFSSVVGNFCVANCTVVDVQMESTEATVHCTKCSSSVKMQRLKPDQLNAKRCLKCHSPCGLTFSNITLSPPTHSFSELTKRFASLSTKSSVQSSKPPKNTNRMDAHAGASSLSQAHLIQKGTPLPDNGTCKHYRKSYRWFRFQCCNRIYPCDVCHNNEMADDHELVFANRMICGFCSKEQPYTATHPCIVCHKTLSGSHTSHWEGGKGCRDQTKMSRKDAKKYANLSKTK
;
A
#
# COMPACT_ATOMS: atom_id res chain seq x y z
N MET A 1 27.93 45.44 -59.39
CA MET A 1 26.48 45.61 -59.16
C MET A 1 25.88 44.20 -59.19
N ALA A 2 25.27 43.62 -58.16
CA ALA A 2 24.74 44.13 -56.91
C ALA A 2 25.00 43.12 -55.78
N ALA A 3 25.35 43.63 -54.60
CA ALA A 3 25.47 42.86 -53.37
C ALA A 3 24.06 42.63 -52.79
N VAL A 4 23.73 41.38 -52.46
CA VAL A 4 22.50 41.05 -51.73
C VAL A 4 22.85 40.88 -50.26
N ASN A 5 22.35 41.85 -49.49
CA ASN A 5 22.51 42.04 -48.06
C ASN A 5 21.52 41.11 -47.33
N THR A 6 21.98 40.09 -46.61
CA THR A 6 21.10 39.23 -45.80
C THR A 6 21.18 39.68 -44.34
N GLN A 7 20.12 40.35 -43.88
CA GLN A 7 19.96 40.81 -42.51
C GLN A 7 19.77 39.60 -41.57
N THR A 8 20.62 39.53 -40.55
CA THR A 8 20.50 38.64 -39.40
C THR A 8 19.44 39.20 -38.44
N SER A 9 18.40 38.42 -38.16
CA SER A 9 17.44 38.69 -37.09
C SER A 9 17.95 38.08 -35.77
N PRO A 10 17.81 38.77 -34.62
CA PRO A 10 18.23 38.21 -33.34
C PRO A 10 17.19 37.21 -32.84
N PHE A 11 17.65 35.96 -32.66
CA PHE A 11 16.93 34.90 -31.97
C PHE A 11 16.46 35.36 -30.57
N ASN A 12 15.15 35.27 -30.34
CA ASN A 12 14.54 35.42 -29.02
C ASN A 12 15.15 34.39 -28.04
N LYS A 13 15.74 34.88 -26.94
CA LYS A 13 16.08 34.07 -25.76
C LYS A 13 14.80 33.42 -25.22
N PRO A 14 14.79 32.11 -24.92
CA PRO A 14 13.72 31.53 -24.12
C PRO A 14 13.79 32.12 -22.70
N THR A 15 12.70 32.74 -22.30
CA THR A 15 12.42 33.23 -20.95
C THR A 15 12.53 32.09 -19.94
N ASP A 16 13.26 32.35 -18.87
CA ASP A 16 13.43 31.46 -17.72
C ASP A 16 12.07 31.05 -17.15
N ALA A 17 11.65 29.83 -17.47
CA ALA A 17 10.55 29.17 -16.76
C ALA A 17 11.07 28.77 -15.38
N GLU A 18 10.59 29.52 -14.39
CA GLU A 18 10.69 29.32 -12.95
C GLU A 18 10.80 27.83 -12.57
N SER A 19 12.03 27.38 -12.34
CA SER A 19 12.32 26.04 -11.85
C SER A 19 11.86 25.95 -10.41
N ALA A 20 10.60 25.55 -10.20
CA ALA A 20 10.13 25.12 -8.90
C ALA A 20 11.10 24.06 -8.37
N THR A 21 11.88 24.41 -7.35
CA THR A 21 12.93 23.55 -6.81
C THR A 21 12.27 22.37 -6.11
N LEU A 22 12.14 21.27 -6.84
CA LEU A 22 11.55 20.03 -6.32
C LEU A 22 12.54 19.45 -5.32
N ASN A 23 12.10 19.30 -4.06
CA ASN A 23 12.97 18.85 -2.96
C ASN A 23 13.14 17.32 -2.89
N PHE A 24 12.96 16.61 -4.01
CA PHE A 24 13.06 15.16 -4.07
C PHE A 24 13.75 14.68 -5.36
N SER A 25 14.49 13.58 -5.25
CA SER A 25 15.06 12.87 -6.41
C SER A 25 14.10 11.76 -6.81
N ALA A 26 13.65 11.76 -8.07
CA ALA A 26 12.90 10.67 -8.67
C ALA A 26 13.80 9.85 -9.60
N GLU A 27 13.72 8.53 -9.49
CA GLU A 27 14.52 7.57 -10.23
C GLU A 27 13.62 6.50 -10.85
N GLN A 28 14.03 5.97 -12.00
CA GLN A 28 13.41 4.83 -12.64
C GLN A 28 14.40 3.68 -12.81
N GLN A 29 13.99 2.48 -12.43
CA GLN A 29 14.73 1.23 -12.62
C GLN A 29 13.84 0.19 -13.31
N ARG A 30 14.33 -0.42 -14.38
CA ARG A 30 13.64 -1.49 -15.11
C ARG A 30 13.92 -2.84 -14.45
N LEU A 31 12.90 -3.68 -14.34
CA LEU A 31 12.99 -5.09 -13.96
C LEU A 31 12.75 -5.96 -15.19
N SER A 32 13.67 -6.89 -15.46
CA SER A 32 13.54 -7.90 -16.52
C SER A 32 13.92 -9.29 -16.04
N PHE A 33 13.38 -10.30 -16.70
CA PHE A 33 13.89 -11.67 -16.62
C PHE A 33 15.03 -11.87 -17.63
N ASP A 34 16.05 -12.59 -17.22
CA ASP A 34 17.12 -13.03 -18.11
C ASP A 34 16.77 -14.42 -18.66
N ASP A 35 17.05 -14.65 -19.94
CA ASP A 35 16.77 -15.91 -20.65
C ASP A 35 15.32 -16.42 -20.46
N LEU A 36 14.35 -15.51 -20.54
CA LEU A 36 12.94 -15.84 -20.37
C LEU A 36 12.43 -16.73 -21.51
N GLU A 37 12.01 -17.95 -21.18
CA GLU A 37 11.33 -18.85 -22.11
C GLU A 37 9.98 -19.30 -21.55
N PHE A 38 8.98 -19.39 -22.43
CA PHE A 38 7.68 -19.97 -22.11
C PHE A 38 7.60 -21.43 -22.56
N ARG A 39 6.96 -22.28 -21.76
CA ARG A 39 6.77 -23.71 -22.01
C ARG A 39 5.28 -24.06 -22.02
N GLY A 40 4.89 -24.95 -22.94
CA GLY A 40 3.49 -25.37 -23.10
C GLY A 40 2.62 -24.26 -23.68
N GLN A 41 1.45 -24.04 -23.07
CA GLN A 41 0.44 -23.06 -23.51
C GLN A 41 0.52 -21.76 -22.71
N ALA A 42 1.70 -21.38 -22.22
CA ALA A 42 1.93 -20.11 -21.55
C ALA A 42 2.34 -19.05 -22.59
N GLY A 43 1.70 -17.86 -22.57
CA GLY A 43 1.98 -16.80 -23.56
C GLY A 43 2.53 -15.51 -22.97
N ALA A 44 2.15 -15.18 -21.75
CA ALA A 44 2.62 -13.97 -21.06
C ALA A 44 2.61 -14.17 -19.54
N CYS A 45 3.43 -13.40 -18.84
CA CYS A 45 3.58 -13.41 -17.39
C CYS A 45 3.45 -11.98 -16.84
N LEU A 46 2.69 -11.82 -15.76
CA LEU A 46 2.55 -10.58 -15.00
C LEU A 46 2.96 -10.84 -13.55
N LEU A 47 3.90 -10.06 -13.01
CA LEU A 47 4.17 -10.10 -11.56
C LEU A 47 3.08 -9.33 -10.81
N THR A 48 2.40 -10.01 -9.89
CA THR A 48 1.25 -9.45 -9.16
C THR A 48 1.57 -9.08 -7.72
N CYS A 49 2.51 -9.77 -7.08
CA CYS A 49 2.96 -9.47 -5.72
C CYS A 49 4.41 -9.91 -5.55
N PHE A 50 5.28 -9.06 -5.00
CA PHE A 50 6.67 -9.41 -4.73
C PHE A 50 7.28 -8.49 -3.67
N SER A 51 8.23 -9.02 -2.91
CA SER A 51 9.00 -8.26 -1.92
C SER A 51 10.27 -7.71 -2.56
N THR A 52 10.62 -6.47 -2.24
CA THR A 52 11.83 -5.79 -2.67
C THR A 52 12.60 -5.25 -1.48
N THR A 53 13.90 -5.12 -1.66
CA THR A 53 14.78 -4.42 -0.73
C THR A 53 15.00 -3.01 -1.27
N VAL A 54 14.73 -2.00 -0.46
CA VAL A 54 14.80 -0.59 -0.83
C VAL A 54 15.75 0.14 0.11
N SER A 55 16.57 1.05 -0.43
CA SER A 55 17.50 1.88 0.33
C SER A 55 17.10 3.35 0.29
N CYS A 56 17.05 4.01 1.45
CA CYS A 56 16.80 5.45 1.55
C CYS A 56 18.01 6.24 1.01
N THR A 57 17.79 7.18 0.08
CA THR A 57 18.90 7.91 -0.55
C THR A 57 19.65 8.82 0.42
N ARG A 58 18.98 9.37 1.46
CA ARG A 58 19.56 10.28 2.47
C ARG A 58 20.36 9.60 3.58
N CYS A 59 19.82 8.54 4.20
CA CYS A 59 20.45 7.92 5.38
C CYS A 59 20.90 6.48 5.17
N LYS A 60 20.72 5.95 3.95
CA LYS A 60 21.08 4.59 3.53
C LYS A 60 20.43 3.48 4.37
N TYR A 61 19.38 3.79 5.13
CA TYR A 61 18.60 2.80 5.83
C TYR A 61 17.91 1.88 4.81
N VAL A 62 18.11 0.59 4.97
CA VAL A 62 17.57 -0.46 4.11
C VAL A 62 16.31 -1.02 4.74
N PHE A 63 15.25 -1.17 3.95
CA PHE A 63 13.98 -1.73 4.39
C PHE A 63 13.35 -2.59 3.29
N SER A 64 12.53 -3.56 3.69
CA SER A 64 11.75 -4.38 2.76
C SER A 64 10.43 -3.70 2.43
N TRP A 65 10.00 -3.81 1.17
CA TRP A 65 8.76 -3.28 0.66
C TRP A 65 8.05 -4.30 -0.21
N VAL A 66 6.73 -4.45 -0.08
CA VAL A 66 5.98 -5.41 -0.90
C VAL A 66 5.15 -4.64 -1.93
N PHE A 67 5.49 -4.78 -3.21
CA PHE A 67 4.64 -4.28 -4.29
C PHE A 67 3.51 -5.27 -4.56
N ARG A 68 2.28 -4.75 -4.70
CA ARG A 68 1.11 -5.52 -5.08
C ARG A 68 0.36 -4.78 -6.18
N LEU A 69 -0.04 -5.48 -7.22
CA LEU A 69 -0.97 -4.98 -8.22
C LEU A 69 -2.41 -5.14 -7.73
N PRO A 70 -3.33 -4.25 -8.16
CA PRO A 70 -4.76 -4.45 -7.95
C PRO A 70 -5.22 -5.81 -8.50
N PRO A 71 -6.28 -6.42 -7.91
CA PRO A 71 -6.90 -7.61 -8.47
C PRO A 71 -7.25 -7.40 -9.94
N GLN A 72 -6.80 -8.31 -10.80
CA GLN A 72 -7.15 -8.32 -12.22
C GLN A 72 -8.60 -8.78 -12.36
N THR A 73 -9.55 -7.87 -12.25
CA THR A 73 -10.98 -8.17 -12.48
C THR A 73 -11.23 -8.23 -13.98
N GLN A 74 -11.81 -9.34 -14.46
CA GLN A 74 -12.09 -9.55 -15.89
C GLN A 74 -13.19 -8.63 -16.46
N GLN A 75 -13.82 -7.80 -15.65
CA GLN A 75 -14.84 -6.84 -16.09
C GLN A 75 -14.31 -5.42 -15.95
N PRO A 76 -14.08 -4.70 -17.06
CA PRO A 76 -13.80 -3.28 -17.01
C PRO A 76 -15.02 -2.57 -16.45
N VAL A 77 -14.86 -1.90 -15.31
CA VAL A 77 -15.86 -0.97 -14.81
C VAL A 77 -15.88 0.19 -15.81
N ALA A 78 -17.04 0.46 -16.42
CA ALA A 78 -17.20 1.52 -17.41
C ALA A 78 -16.66 2.85 -16.82
N GLY A 79 -15.54 3.33 -17.35
CA GLY A 79 -14.88 4.57 -16.92
C GLY A 79 -13.48 4.44 -16.30
N SER A 80 -12.95 3.23 -16.02
CA SER A 80 -11.57 3.09 -15.55
C SER A 80 -10.58 3.02 -16.72
N SER A 81 -9.67 3.98 -16.82
CA SER A 81 -8.53 3.92 -17.75
C SER A 81 -7.71 2.63 -17.52
N GLN A 82 -7.43 1.87 -18.59
CA GLN A 82 -6.65 0.61 -18.59
C GLN A 82 -5.31 0.71 -17.84
N ILE A 83 -4.74 1.91 -17.73
CA ILE A 83 -3.49 2.26 -17.03
C ILE A 83 -3.53 1.86 -15.54
N SER A 84 -4.70 1.84 -14.89
CA SER A 84 -4.82 1.62 -13.44
C SER A 84 -4.58 0.17 -12.99
N GLN A 85 -4.74 -0.83 -13.87
CA GLN A 85 -4.63 -2.25 -13.49
C GLN A 85 -3.18 -2.76 -13.45
N PHE A 86 -2.27 -2.09 -14.16
CA PHE A 86 -0.85 -2.47 -14.25
C PHE A 86 0.05 -1.59 -13.39
N GLN A 87 -0.53 -0.73 -12.56
CA GLN A 87 0.21 0.14 -11.67
C GLN A 87 -0.10 -0.20 -10.22
N SER A 88 0.93 -0.27 -9.37
CA SER A 88 0.69 -0.30 -7.93
C SER A 88 0.12 1.06 -7.52
N LEU A 89 -1.19 1.13 -7.31
CA LEU A 89 -1.90 2.35 -6.96
C LEU A 89 -2.65 2.22 -5.63
N PRO A 90 -2.82 3.32 -4.89
CA PRO A 90 -2.24 4.66 -5.15
C PRO A 90 -0.71 4.70 -5.01
N PRO A 91 -0.01 5.77 -5.49
CA PRO A 91 1.41 5.96 -5.21
C PRO A 91 1.65 5.81 -3.71
N ILE A 92 2.44 4.81 -3.33
CA ILE A 92 2.57 4.53 -1.91
C ILE A 92 3.64 5.46 -1.37
N THR A 93 3.18 6.43 -0.61
CA THR A 93 4.04 7.35 0.12
C THR A 93 4.25 6.80 1.52
N SER A 94 5.51 6.76 1.94
CA SER A 94 5.91 6.32 3.27
C SER A 94 6.97 7.26 3.80
N ALA A 95 7.41 7.09 5.05
CA ALA A 95 8.52 7.82 5.62
C ALA A 95 9.61 6.84 6.06
N CYS A 96 10.86 7.17 5.76
CA CYS A 96 12.00 6.40 6.25
C CYS A 96 11.97 6.35 7.79
N MET A 97 12.07 5.14 8.36
CA MET A 97 12.00 4.95 9.81
C MET A 97 13.16 5.65 10.56
N ARG A 98 14.30 5.83 9.90
CA ARG A 98 15.51 6.45 10.47
C ARG A 98 15.52 7.97 10.34
N CYS A 99 15.40 8.52 9.12
CA CYS A 99 15.55 9.96 8.87
C CYS A 99 14.22 10.70 8.64
N ARG A 100 13.09 9.99 8.65
CA ARG A 100 11.73 10.51 8.42
C ARG A 100 11.50 11.19 7.07
N GLN A 101 12.44 11.05 6.12
CA GLN A 101 12.23 11.54 4.76
C GLN A 101 11.10 10.76 4.08
N SER A 102 10.20 11.49 3.42
CA SER A 102 9.16 10.91 2.60
C SER A 102 9.77 10.15 1.43
N VAL A 103 9.35 8.90 1.25
CA VAL A 103 9.73 8.03 0.14
C VAL A 103 8.49 7.74 -0.71
N GLY A 104 8.66 7.70 -2.01
CA GLY A 104 7.60 7.38 -2.97
C GLY A 104 7.92 6.09 -3.70
N LEU A 105 6.95 5.18 -3.80
CA LEU A 105 7.12 3.85 -4.38
C LEU A 105 5.96 3.55 -5.32
N ILE A 106 6.26 3.41 -6.61
CA ILE A 106 5.32 3.00 -7.66
C ILE A 106 5.99 1.92 -8.50
N PHE A 107 5.28 0.83 -8.77
CA PHE A 107 5.67 -0.16 -9.76
C PHE A 107 4.68 -0.13 -10.93
N GLU A 108 5.21 0.03 -12.13
CA GLU A 108 4.49 -0.06 -13.40
C GLU A 108 4.80 -1.39 -14.04
N ALA A 109 3.90 -2.34 -13.84
CA ALA A 109 4.03 -3.67 -14.39
C ALA A 109 3.87 -3.66 -15.93
N GLN A 110 4.55 -4.59 -16.56
CA GLN A 110 4.42 -4.92 -17.97
C GLN A 110 4.22 -6.43 -18.09
N LEU A 111 3.53 -6.85 -19.16
CA LEU A 111 3.41 -8.26 -19.48
C LEU A 111 4.73 -8.72 -20.10
N ALA A 112 5.47 -9.57 -19.39
CA ALA A 112 6.60 -10.27 -19.97
C ALA A 112 6.06 -11.36 -20.92
N HIS A 113 6.62 -11.45 -22.13
CA HIS A 113 6.22 -12.43 -23.15
C HIS A 113 7.44 -12.83 -23.98
N SER A 114 7.31 -13.76 -24.92
CA SER A 114 8.44 -14.34 -25.67
C SER A 114 9.29 -13.34 -26.48
N PHE A 115 8.83 -12.09 -26.66
CA PHE A 115 9.55 -11.04 -27.38
C PHE A 115 9.95 -9.86 -26.47
N SER A 116 9.59 -9.91 -25.19
CA SER A 116 9.96 -8.90 -24.20
C SER A 116 10.04 -9.55 -22.84
N SER A 117 11.25 -9.64 -22.29
CA SER A 117 11.46 -10.14 -20.94
C SER A 117 11.26 -9.07 -19.86
N VAL A 118 10.83 -7.87 -20.25
CA VAL A 118 10.60 -6.76 -19.33
C VAL A 118 9.34 -7.01 -18.51
N VAL A 119 9.49 -6.99 -17.21
CA VAL A 119 8.44 -7.27 -16.23
C VAL A 119 7.78 -5.99 -15.73
N GLY A 120 8.51 -4.88 -15.75
CA GLY A 120 8.00 -3.58 -15.36
C GLY A 120 9.08 -2.59 -15.00
N ASN A 121 8.65 -1.43 -14.52
CA ASN A 121 9.53 -0.35 -14.08
C ASN A 121 9.16 0.09 -12.67
N PHE A 122 10.16 0.23 -11.82
CA PHE A 122 10.06 0.95 -10.55
C PHE A 122 10.20 2.44 -10.83
N CYS A 123 9.21 3.22 -10.41
CA CYS A 123 9.29 4.67 -10.30
C CYS A 123 9.36 4.99 -8.82
N VAL A 124 10.50 5.49 -8.35
CA VAL A 124 10.76 5.70 -6.92
C VAL A 124 11.21 7.13 -6.65
N ALA A 125 10.90 7.63 -5.46
CA ALA A 125 11.32 8.95 -5.00
C ALA A 125 12.01 8.85 -3.64
N ASN A 126 13.16 9.53 -3.48
CA ASN A 126 13.98 9.55 -2.26
C ASN A 126 14.43 8.16 -1.75
N CYS A 127 14.41 7.17 -2.63
CA CYS A 127 14.86 5.80 -2.36
C CYS A 127 15.24 5.11 -3.68
N THR A 128 15.99 4.02 -3.57
CA THR A 128 16.46 3.22 -4.71
C THR A 128 16.18 1.74 -4.43
N VAL A 129 15.74 0.99 -5.43
CA VAL A 129 15.51 -0.46 -5.31
C VAL A 129 16.85 -1.17 -5.43
N VAL A 130 17.18 -1.96 -4.41
CA VAL A 130 18.44 -2.70 -4.30
C VAL A 130 18.29 -4.11 -4.86
N ASP A 131 17.18 -4.79 -4.54
CA ASP A 131 16.97 -6.20 -4.86
C ASP A 131 15.48 -6.58 -4.89
N VAL A 132 15.12 -7.67 -5.57
CA VAL A 132 13.76 -8.25 -5.64
C VAL A 132 13.80 -9.72 -5.21
N GLN A 133 13.00 -10.07 -4.20
CA GLN A 133 12.99 -11.39 -3.58
C GLN A 133 12.05 -12.37 -4.31
N MET A 134 12.58 -13.13 -5.26
CA MET A 134 11.82 -14.05 -6.13
C MET A 134 11.08 -15.17 -5.40
N GLU A 135 11.61 -15.66 -4.28
CA GLU A 135 10.98 -16.75 -3.51
C GLU A 135 9.59 -16.36 -2.98
N SER A 136 9.33 -15.07 -2.76
CA SER A 136 8.04 -14.56 -2.27
C SER A 136 7.12 -14.07 -3.38
N THR A 137 7.54 -14.19 -4.65
CA THR A 137 6.85 -13.60 -5.78
C THR A 137 5.64 -14.43 -6.20
N GLU A 138 4.53 -13.73 -6.43
CA GLU A 138 3.34 -14.22 -7.09
C GLU A 138 3.25 -13.64 -8.49
N ALA A 139 2.93 -14.50 -9.45
CA ALA A 139 2.80 -14.15 -10.85
C ALA A 139 1.52 -14.74 -11.45
N THR A 140 0.99 -14.07 -12.45
CA THR A 140 -0.12 -14.55 -13.26
C THR A 140 0.37 -14.84 -14.66
N VAL A 141 0.22 -16.09 -15.10
CA VAL A 141 0.59 -16.54 -16.45
C VAL A 141 -0.67 -16.69 -17.29
N HIS A 142 -0.69 -16.13 -18.48
CA HIS A 142 -1.82 -16.23 -19.39
C HIS A 142 -1.72 -17.50 -20.23
N CYS A 143 -2.77 -18.33 -20.17
CA CYS A 143 -2.89 -19.51 -21.01
C CYS A 143 -3.38 -19.12 -22.41
N THR A 144 -2.58 -19.40 -23.44
CA THR A 144 -2.92 -19.08 -24.84
C THR A 144 -4.03 -19.95 -25.41
N LYS A 145 -4.22 -21.17 -24.88
CA LYS A 145 -5.24 -22.10 -25.37
C LYS A 145 -6.68 -21.69 -25.03
N CYS A 146 -6.91 -21.11 -23.84
CA CYS A 146 -8.27 -20.83 -23.35
C CYS A 146 -8.42 -19.45 -22.71
N SER A 147 -7.40 -18.61 -22.84
CA SER A 147 -7.34 -17.23 -22.35
C SER A 147 -7.56 -17.05 -20.86
N SER A 148 -7.41 -18.11 -20.07
CA SER A 148 -7.52 -18.05 -18.60
C SER A 148 -6.18 -17.74 -17.95
N SER A 149 -6.23 -17.06 -16.82
CA SER A 149 -5.07 -16.76 -15.98
C SER A 149 -4.70 -17.93 -15.05
N VAL A 150 -3.41 -18.27 -15.02
CA VAL A 150 -2.82 -19.32 -14.17
C VAL A 150 -1.95 -18.67 -13.11
N LYS A 151 -2.34 -18.78 -11.84
CA LYS A 151 -1.59 -18.18 -10.73
C LYS A 151 -0.39 -19.04 -10.32
N MET A 152 0.80 -18.48 -10.39
CA MET A 152 2.07 -19.07 -9.93
C MET A 152 2.58 -18.33 -8.69
N GLN A 153 3.25 -19.06 -7.80
CA GLN A 153 3.82 -18.53 -6.57
C GLN A 153 5.19 -19.15 -6.38
N ARG A 154 6.10 -18.43 -5.71
CA ARG A 154 7.47 -18.87 -5.42
C ARG A 154 8.22 -19.21 -6.70
N LEU A 155 8.29 -18.24 -7.62
CA LEU A 155 9.04 -18.39 -8.85
C LEU A 155 10.53 -18.62 -8.53
N LYS A 156 11.12 -19.65 -9.13
CA LYS A 156 12.52 -20.02 -8.94
C LYS A 156 13.32 -19.75 -10.22
N PRO A 157 14.43 -19.01 -10.14
CA PRO A 157 15.38 -18.93 -11.24
C PRO A 157 15.96 -20.31 -11.58
N ASP A 158 16.41 -20.50 -12.82
CA ASP A 158 17.01 -21.72 -13.36
C ASP A 158 16.16 -22.99 -13.23
N GLN A 159 14.85 -22.83 -12.98
CA GLN A 159 13.91 -23.94 -12.83
C GLN A 159 12.65 -23.73 -13.66
N LEU A 160 12.06 -24.84 -14.09
CA LEU A 160 10.75 -24.82 -14.76
C LEU A 160 9.66 -24.49 -13.74
N ASN A 161 9.16 -23.25 -13.81
CA ASN A 161 7.99 -22.82 -13.06
C ASN A 161 6.74 -23.18 -13.87
N ALA A 162 6.12 -24.32 -13.57
CA ALA A 162 4.98 -24.82 -14.33
C ALA A 162 3.76 -25.17 -13.46
N LYS A 163 2.57 -24.93 -14.02
CA LYS A 163 1.28 -25.37 -13.49
C LYS A 163 0.36 -25.78 -14.64
N ARG A 164 -0.63 -26.60 -14.34
CA ARG A 164 -1.73 -26.87 -15.28
C ARG A 164 -2.76 -25.76 -15.21
N CYS A 165 -3.23 -25.33 -16.36
CA CYS A 165 -4.37 -24.44 -16.45
C CYS A 165 -5.61 -25.09 -15.81
N LEU A 166 -6.31 -24.37 -14.93
CA LEU A 166 -7.51 -24.89 -14.24
C LEU A 166 -8.72 -25.06 -15.17
N LYS A 167 -8.73 -24.39 -16.34
CA LYS A 167 -9.84 -24.43 -17.30
C LYS A 167 -9.65 -25.48 -18.40
N CYS A 168 -8.45 -25.57 -18.98
CA CYS A 168 -8.18 -26.47 -20.12
C CYS A 168 -7.17 -27.57 -19.84
N HIS A 169 -6.69 -27.68 -18.59
CA HIS A 169 -5.71 -28.66 -18.10
C HIS A 169 -4.37 -28.73 -18.85
N SER A 170 -4.14 -27.80 -19.78
CA SER A 170 -2.91 -27.74 -20.57
C SER A 170 -1.77 -27.21 -19.70
N PRO A 171 -0.54 -27.73 -19.88
CA PRO A 171 0.61 -27.25 -19.13
C PRO A 171 0.93 -25.81 -19.52
N CYS A 172 1.14 -24.95 -18.54
CA CYS A 172 1.62 -23.59 -18.70
C CYS A 172 2.85 -23.44 -17.81
N GLY A 173 4.00 -23.11 -18.41
CA GLY A 173 5.24 -22.92 -17.66
C GLY A 173 6.10 -21.81 -18.21
N LEU A 174 7.08 -21.39 -17.41
CA LEU A 174 8.13 -20.48 -17.81
C LEU A 174 9.44 -20.80 -17.09
N THR A 175 10.56 -20.46 -17.72
CA THR A 175 11.92 -20.52 -17.19
C THR A 175 12.57 -19.16 -17.39
N PHE A 176 13.47 -18.79 -16.48
CA PHE A 176 14.34 -17.62 -16.58
C PHE A 176 15.58 -17.92 -15.75
N SER A 177 16.74 -17.39 -16.15
CA SER A 177 18.02 -17.65 -15.47
C SER A 177 18.18 -16.75 -14.26
N ASN A 178 17.84 -15.47 -14.39
CA ASN A 178 17.93 -14.50 -13.30
C ASN A 178 16.93 -13.34 -13.48
N ILE A 179 16.92 -12.43 -12.51
CA ILE A 179 16.30 -11.12 -12.65
C ILE A 179 17.38 -10.04 -12.72
N THR A 180 17.19 -9.10 -13.63
CA THR A 180 18.08 -7.95 -13.78
C THR A 180 17.34 -6.66 -13.44
N LEU A 181 17.96 -5.86 -12.57
CA LEU A 181 17.57 -4.47 -12.32
C LEU A 181 18.49 -3.54 -13.10
N SER A 182 17.92 -2.68 -13.93
CA SER A 182 18.72 -1.65 -14.60
C SER A 182 19.28 -0.64 -13.59
N PRO A 183 20.39 0.03 -13.92
CA PRO A 183 20.85 1.18 -13.16
C PRO A 183 19.74 2.24 -13.01
N PRO A 184 19.71 3.00 -11.91
CA PRO A 184 18.79 4.11 -11.73
C PRO A 184 18.98 5.16 -12.82
N THR A 185 17.89 5.53 -13.49
CA THR A 185 17.85 6.59 -14.49
C THR A 185 17.03 7.76 -13.97
N HIS A 186 17.55 8.98 -14.09
CA HIS A 186 16.84 10.19 -13.67
C HIS A 186 16.00 10.72 -14.84
N SER A 187 14.67 10.80 -14.66
CA SER A 187 13.76 11.47 -15.59
C SER A 187 13.01 12.57 -14.84
N PHE A 188 13.28 13.83 -15.21
CA PHE A 188 12.94 15.00 -14.39
C PHE A 188 11.51 15.51 -14.56
N SER A 189 10.86 15.34 -15.71
CA SER A 189 9.58 16.04 -15.97
C SER A 189 8.33 15.21 -15.65
N GLU A 190 8.29 13.92 -15.98
CA GLU A 190 7.07 13.12 -15.87
C GLU A 190 6.98 12.32 -14.56
N LEU A 191 8.09 11.75 -14.09
CA LEU A 191 8.13 11.01 -12.81
C LEU A 191 7.88 11.93 -11.62
N THR A 192 8.38 13.16 -11.70
CA THR A 192 8.19 14.18 -10.67
C THR A 192 6.72 14.49 -10.44
N LYS A 193 5.92 14.62 -11.51
CA LYS A 193 4.47 14.89 -11.38
C LYS A 193 3.76 13.81 -10.57
N ARG A 194 4.18 12.55 -10.72
CA ARG A 194 3.62 11.39 -10.00
C ARG A 194 3.87 11.44 -8.49
N PHE A 195 4.91 12.17 -8.07
CA PHE A 195 5.29 12.36 -6.68
C PHE A 195 5.11 13.81 -6.21
N ALA A 196 4.33 14.63 -6.91
CA ALA A 196 4.15 16.04 -6.57
C ALA A 196 3.65 16.26 -5.13
N SER A 197 2.88 15.30 -4.59
CA SER A 197 2.41 15.32 -3.20
C SER A 197 3.53 15.19 -2.15
N LEU A 198 4.73 14.72 -2.51
CA LEU A 198 5.88 14.66 -1.59
C LEU A 198 6.54 16.04 -1.40
N SER A 199 6.28 17.01 -2.28
CA SER A 199 6.95 18.32 -2.28
C SER A 199 6.34 19.33 -1.30
N THR A 200 5.17 19.03 -0.70
CA THR A 200 4.55 19.96 0.26
C THR A 200 5.32 19.92 1.57
N LYS A 201 6.17 20.91 1.79
CA LYS A 201 6.73 21.22 3.12
C LYS A 201 5.57 21.32 4.11
N SER A 202 5.64 20.55 5.19
CA SER A 202 4.89 20.79 6.42
C SER A 202 5.30 22.16 6.96
N SER A 203 4.64 23.22 6.50
CA SER A 203 4.66 24.49 7.21
C SER A 203 3.86 24.29 8.50
N VAL A 204 4.59 24.20 9.61
CA VAL A 204 4.01 24.36 10.94
C VAL A 204 3.55 25.82 11.03
N GLN A 205 2.30 26.07 10.67
CA GLN A 205 1.59 27.27 11.09
C GLN A 205 0.27 26.85 11.71
N SER A 206 0.23 26.94 13.04
CA SER A 206 -0.99 27.03 13.83
C SER A 206 -1.96 28.00 13.18
N SER A 207 -3.02 27.48 12.58
CA SER A 207 -4.24 28.25 12.34
C SER A 207 -5.39 27.50 12.99
N LYS A 208 -6.11 28.21 13.86
CA LYS A 208 -7.25 27.72 14.64
C LYS A 208 -8.33 27.15 13.69
N PRO A 209 -9.06 26.09 14.10
CA PRO A 209 -10.11 25.54 13.25
C PRO A 209 -11.28 26.53 13.15
N PRO A 210 -11.76 26.89 11.94
CA PRO A 210 -13.00 27.62 11.81
C PRO A 210 -14.17 26.67 12.10
N LYS A 211 -15.03 27.09 13.03
CA LYS A 211 -16.38 26.56 13.18
C LYS A 211 -17.21 27.02 11.98
N ASN A 212 -17.64 26.12 11.10
CA ASN A 212 -19.08 25.91 10.86
C ASN A 212 -19.40 24.82 9.83
N THR A 213 -20.35 23.99 10.26
CA THR A 213 -21.51 23.41 9.55
C THR A 213 -21.41 22.91 8.11
N ASN A 214 -21.90 21.67 7.96
CA ASN A 214 -22.40 21.01 6.76
C ASN A 214 -21.34 20.51 5.76
N ARG A 215 -20.84 19.30 6.04
CA ARG A 215 -20.35 18.39 4.99
C ARG A 215 -21.21 17.14 5.00
N MET A 216 -22.12 17.08 4.04
CA MET A 216 -22.72 15.83 3.59
C MET A 216 -21.64 14.91 3.02
N ASP A 217 -21.92 13.63 3.18
CA ASP A 217 -21.01 12.51 3.13
C ASP A 217 -20.36 12.27 1.76
N ALA A 218 -19.02 12.22 1.77
CA ALA A 218 -18.21 11.54 0.76
C ALA A 218 -17.13 10.68 1.45
N HIS A 219 -17.56 9.85 2.40
CA HIS A 219 -16.74 8.78 2.98
C HIS A 219 -17.54 7.48 3.01
N ALA A 220 -17.85 6.98 1.82
CA ALA A 220 -18.43 5.66 1.61
C ALA A 220 -17.68 4.96 0.47
N GLY A 221 -17.17 3.76 0.75
CA GLY A 221 -17.02 2.74 -0.29
C GLY A 221 -15.63 2.46 -0.86
N ALA A 222 -14.54 2.53 -0.08
CA ALA A 222 -13.37 1.72 -0.41
C ALA A 222 -13.55 0.35 0.28
N SER A 223 -14.10 -0.62 -0.46
CA SER A 223 -14.37 -1.99 0.01
C SER A 223 -13.14 -2.62 0.67
N SER A 224 -13.29 -3.29 1.81
CA SER A 224 -12.14 -3.75 2.60
C SER A 224 -11.26 -4.80 1.90
N LEU A 225 -11.77 -5.45 0.84
CA LEU A 225 -10.99 -6.29 -0.10
C LEU A 225 -9.88 -5.50 -0.84
N SER A 226 -10.10 -4.21 -1.11
CA SER A 226 -9.08 -3.32 -1.67
C SER A 226 -8.01 -2.90 -0.65
N GLN A 227 -8.34 -2.91 0.65
CA GLN A 227 -7.42 -2.49 1.72
C GLN A 227 -6.42 -3.57 2.14
N ALA A 228 -6.70 -4.86 1.94
CA ALA A 228 -5.74 -5.93 2.17
C ALA A 228 -4.45 -5.77 1.32
N HIS A 229 -4.55 -5.15 0.15
CA HIS A 229 -3.42 -4.89 -0.74
C HIS A 229 -2.48 -3.78 -0.21
N LEU A 230 -2.90 -2.99 0.78
CA LEU A 230 -2.19 -1.78 1.23
C LEU A 230 -1.44 -1.93 2.56
N ILE A 231 -1.51 -3.08 3.23
CA ILE A 231 -0.82 -3.29 4.52
C ILE A 231 0.68 -3.52 4.26
N GLN A 232 1.49 -2.53 4.62
CA GLN A 232 2.95 -2.53 4.49
C GLN A 232 3.58 -2.43 5.88
N LYS A 233 4.38 -3.43 6.27
CA LYS A 233 5.06 -3.40 7.57
C LYS A 233 5.91 -2.13 7.69
N GLY A 234 5.83 -1.45 8.82
CA GLY A 234 6.50 -0.19 9.08
C GLY A 234 5.70 1.06 8.75
N THR A 235 4.59 0.96 7.98
CA THR A 235 3.72 2.11 7.68
C THR A 235 2.47 2.12 8.56
N PRO A 236 1.88 3.29 8.85
CA PRO A 236 0.59 3.36 9.51
C PRO A 236 -0.53 2.86 8.58
N LEU A 237 -1.53 2.21 9.16
CA LEU A 237 -2.79 1.90 8.50
C LEU A 237 -3.60 3.19 8.27
N PRO A 238 -4.58 3.18 7.34
CA PRO A 238 -5.53 4.29 7.20
C PRO A 238 -6.14 4.67 8.55
N ASP A 239 -6.17 5.98 8.86
CA ASP A 239 -6.62 6.53 10.15
C ASP A 239 -6.01 5.84 11.38
N ASN A 240 -4.75 5.39 11.27
CA ASN A 240 -4.05 4.58 12.27
C ASN A 240 -4.82 3.32 12.70
N GLY A 241 -5.61 2.76 11.79
CA GLY A 241 -6.42 1.57 12.02
C GLY A 241 -7.75 1.81 12.74
N THR A 242 -8.12 3.08 12.97
CA THR A 242 -9.41 3.40 13.59
C THR A 242 -10.57 3.21 12.61
N CYS A 243 -11.78 3.07 13.15
CA CYS A 243 -13.01 3.07 12.35
C CYS A 243 -14.11 3.86 13.04
N LYS A 244 -15.25 4.01 12.34
CA LYS A 244 -16.46 4.67 12.82
C LYS A 244 -16.93 4.11 14.16
N HIS A 245 -16.87 2.79 14.32
CA HIS A 245 -17.34 2.07 15.50
C HIS A 245 -16.37 2.19 16.69
N TYR A 246 -15.05 2.07 16.43
CA TYR A 246 -14.03 2.06 17.47
C TYR A 246 -12.94 3.11 17.20
N ARG A 247 -13.25 4.36 17.50
CA ARG A 247 -12.33 5.51 17.31
C ARG A 247 -11.07 5.48 18.18
N LYS A 248 -11.07 4.67 19.24
CA LYS A 248 -9.92 4.47 20.15
C LYS A 248 -9.24 3.11 19.98
N SER A 249 -9.59 2.36 18.92
CA SER A 249 -8.91 1.12 18.57
C SER A 249 -7.96 1.43 17.42
N TYR A 250 -6.65 1.34 17.67
CA TYR A 250 -5.60 1.52 16.67
C TYR A 250 -5.11 0.16 16.18
N ARG A 251 -6.03 -0.78 15.97
CA ARG A 251 -5.71 -2.15 15.57
C ARG A 251 -6.76 -2.69 14.62
N TRP A 252 -6.30 -3.39 13.61
CA TRP A 252 -7.13 -4.25 12.77
C TRP A 252 -7.00 -5.71 13.24
N PHE A 253 -7.96 -6.55 12.87
CA PHE A 253 -8.06 -7.94 13.29
C PHE A 253 -8.10 -8.84 12.07
N ARG A 254 -7.35 -9.95 12.13
CA ARG A 254 -7.46 -11.02 11.14
C ARG A 254 -8.44 -12.07 11.67
N PHE A 255 -9.60 -12.17 11.02
CA PHE A 255 -10.66 -13.09 11.42
C PHE A 255 -10.39 -14.48 10.84
N GLN A 256 -10.47 -15.52 11.67
CA GLN A 256 -10.12 -16.88 11.26
C GLN A 256 -11.18 -17.52 10.34
N CYS A 257 -12.43 -17.07 10.39
CA CYS A 257 -13.50 -17.56 9.53
C CYS A 257 -13.24 -17.32 8.03
N CYS A 258 -12.66 -16.17 7.67
CA CYS A 258 -12.45 -15.79 6.27
C CYS A 258 -10.99 -15.37 5.95
N ASN A 259 -10.11 -15.35 6.96
CA ASN A 259 -8.73 -14.85 6.90
C ASN A 259 -8.57 -13.41 6.40
N ARG A 260 -9.67 -12.65 6.32
CA ARG A 260 -9.68 -11.23 5.96
C ARG A 260 -9.43 -10.36 7.18
N ILE A 261 -9.17 -9.08 6.90
CA ILE A 261 -8.67 -8.12 7.88
C ILE A 261 -9.66 -6.97 7.97
N TYR A 262 -10.11 -6.66 9.19
CA TYR A 262 -11.05 -5.58 9.45
C TYR A 262 -10.66 -4.77 10.68
N PRO A 263 -11.00 -3.47 10.76
CA PRO A 263 -10.76 -2.65 11.95
C PRO A 263 -11.54 -3.11 13.19
N CYS A 264 -12.66 -3.80 13.01
CA CYS A 264 -13.47 -4.36 14.09
C CYS A 264 -14.41 -5.45 13.58
N ASP A 265 -15.01 -6.15 14.53
CA ASP A 265 -16.10 -7.12 14.37
C ASP A 265 -17.32 -6.55 13.65
N VAL A 266 -17.77 -5.34 14.00
CA VAL A 266 -18.91 -4.70 13.33
C VAL A 266 -18.60 -4.44 11.84
N CYS A 267 -17.39 -3.99 11.52
CA CYS A 267 -16.97 -3.80 10.13
C CYS A 267 -16.85 -5.12 9.38
N HIS A 268 -16.42 -6.18 10.05
CA HIS A 268 -16.36 -7.52 9.47
C HIS A 268 -17.75 -8.03 9.10
N ASN A 269 -18.69 -7.99 10.05
CA ASN A 269 -20.04 -8.54 9.87
C ASN A 269 -20.84 -7.76 8.82
N ASN A 270 -20.65 -6.44 8.71
CA ASN A 270 -21.36 -5.65 7.69
C ASN A 270 -20.95 -5.99 6.25
N GLU A 271 -19.73 -6.49 6.02
CA GLU A 271 -19.27 -6.92 4.68
C GLU A 271 -19.48 -8.42 4.43
N MET A 272 -19.73 -9.20 5.48
CA MET A 272 -20.01 -10.63 5.40
C MET A 272 -21.52 -10.84 5.54
N ALA A 273 -22.23 -10.81 4.40
CA ALA A 273 -23.67 -11.03 4.36
C ALA A 273 -24.09 -12.52 4.52
N ASP A 274 -23.13 -13.43 4.70
CA ASP A 274 -23.38 -14.86 4.90
C ASP A 274 -23.20 -15.28 6.36
N ASP A 275 -24.09 -16.15 6.81
CA ASP A 275 -24.13 -16.75 8.15
C ASP A 275 -22.85 -17.57 8.40
N HIS A 276 -21.88 -16.96 9.11
CA HIS A 276 -20.62 -17.59 9.50
C HIS A 276 -20.48 -17.62 11.02
N GLU A 277 -19.85 -18.68 11.54
CA GLU A 277 -19.57 -18.79 12.97
C GLU A 277 -18.73 -17.61 13.47
N LEU A 278 -19.17 -17.01 14.59
CA LEU A 278 -18.48 -15.91 15.26
C LEU A 278 -17.19 -16.41 15.90
N VAL A 279 -16.12 -16.48 15.11
CA VAL A 279 -14.79 -16.87 15.60
C VAL A 279 -13.98 -15.61 15.93
N PHE A 280 -13.50 -15.53 17.17
CA PHE A 280 -12.64 -14.44 17.62
C PHE A 280 -11.31 -14.41 16.84
N ALA A 281 -10.82 -13.19 16.55
CA ALA A 281 -9.52 -13.01 15.95
C ALA A 281 -8.40 -13.30 16.96
N ASN A 282 -7.53 -14.27 16.65
CA ASN A 282 -6.33 -14.59 17.43
C ASN A 282 -5.12 -13.69 17.11
N ARG A 283 -5.23 -12.85 16.09
CA ARG A 283 -4.18 -11.97 15.58
C ARG A 283 -4.69 -10.56 15.38
N MET A 284 -3.83 -9.59 15.70
CA MET A 284 -4.09 -8.16 15.48
C MET A 284 -2.96 -7.52 14.68
N ILE A 285 -3.28 -6.46 13.95
CA ILE A 285 -2.36 -5.67 13.16
C ILE A 285 -2.29 -4.27 13.75
N CYS A 286 -1.09 -3.83 14.12
CA CYS A 286 -0.85 -2.52 14.69
C CYS A 286 -1.21 -1.42 13.68
N GLY A 287 -2.05 -0.48 14.07
CA GLY A 287 -2.47 0.64 13.23
C GLY A 287 -1.38 1.67 12.93
N PHE A 288 -0.28 1.69 13.70
CA PHE A 288 0.79 2.67 13.52
C PHE A 288 1.98 2.18 12.70
N CYS A 289 2.20 0.87 12.65
CA CYS A 289 3.33 0.28 11.91
C CYS A 289 2.95 -0.99 11.14
N SER A 290 1.66 -1.30 11.02
CA SER A 290 1.13 -2.44 10.27
C SER A 290 1.76 -3.79 10.64
N LYS A 291 2.33 -3.90 11.85
CA LYS A 291 2.89 -5.15 12.35
C LYS A 291 1.77 -6.08 12.79
N GLU A 292 1.68 -7.24 12.14
CA GLU A 292 0.86 -8.36 12.60
C GLU A 292 1.52 -9.05 13.81
N GLN A 293 0.73 -9.31 14.85
CA GLN A 293 1.15 -9.88 16.12
C GLN A 293 -0.01 -10.66 16.78
N PRO A 294 0.25 -11.56 17.74
CA PRO A 294 -0.81 -12.21 18.51
C PRO A 294 -1.75 -11.17 19.14
N TYR A 295 -3.04 -11.51 19.24
CA TYR A 295 -3.99 -10.63 19.90
C TYR A 295 -3.63 -10.47 21.38
N THR A 296 -3.50 -9.22 21.81
CA THR A 296 -3.40 -8.87 23.24
C THR A 296 -4.32 -7.68 23.51
N ALA A 297 -5.12 -7.75 24.58
CA ALA A 297 -6.09 -6.70 24.90
C ALA A 297 -5.43 -5.36 25.31
N THR A 298 -4.34 -5.45 26.07
CA THR A 298 -3.72 -4.30 26.77
C THR A 298 -2.28 -4.04 26.39
N HIS A 299 -1.55 -5.03 25.87
CA HIS A 299 -0.14 -4.85 25.54
C HIS A 299 0.05 -3.94 24.31
N PRO A 300 1.09 -3.08 24.33
CA PRO A 300 1.43 -2.24 23.20
C PRO A 300 1.99 -3.08 22.04
N CYS A 301 2.15 -2.45 20.87
CA CYS A 301 2.77 -3.12 19.73
C CYS A 301 4.20 -3.60 20.05
N ILE A 302 4.52 -4.85 19.72
CA ILE A 302 5.84 -5.45 19.96
C ILE A 302 6.98 -4.77 19.20
N VAL A 303 6.68 -4.02 18.13
CA VAL A 303 7.70 -3.33 17.31
C VAL A 303 7.78 -1.84 17.61
N CYS A 304 6.66 -1.13 17.61
CA CYS A 304 6.67 0.34 17.75
C CYS A 304 6.28 0.81 19.17
N HIS A 305 5.96 -0.11 20.08
CA HIS A 305 5.62 0.13 21.49
C HIS A 305 4.46 1.10 21.75
N LYS A 306 3.69 1.46 20.71
CA LYS A 306 2.49 2.28 20.85
C LYS A 306 1.33 1.45 21.39
N THR A 307 0.55 2.05 22.29
CA THR A 307 -0.68 1.46 22.82
C THR A 307 -1.75 1.39 21.72
N LEU A 308 -2.35 0.21 21.55
CA LEU A 308 -3.28 -0.06 20.45
C LEU A 308 -4.76 -0.01 20.85
N SER A 309 -5.03 0.04 22.14
CA SER A 309 -6.35 0.20 22.73
C SER A 309 -6.41 1.51 23.51
N GLY A 310 -7.58 2.15 23.49
CA GLY A 310 -7.83 3.34 24.30
C GLY A 310 -7.67 3.04 25.78
N SER A 311 -7.05 3.95 26.52
CA SER A 311 -7.02 3.88 27.98
C SER A 311 -8.45 3.85 28.53
N HIS A 312 -8.74 2.85 29.36
CA HIS A 312 -9.96 2.85 30.17
C HIS A 312 -9.82 3.99 31.18
N THR A 313 -10.74 4.95 31.15
CA THR A 313 -10.80 5.94 32.22
C THR A 313 -11.15 5.21 33.51
N SER A 314 -10.37 5.43 34.57
CA SER A 314 -10.45 4.64 35.81
C SER A 314 -11.85 4.61 36.44
N HIS A 315 -12.66 5.66 36.23
CA HIS A 315 -13.96 5.81 36.89
C HIS A 315 -15.17 5.53 35.98
N TRP A 316 -14.98 5.12 34.71
CA TRP A 316 -16.09 4.94 33.77
C TRP A 316 -16.08 3.56 33.13
N GLU A 317 -17.27 2.99 32.92
CA GLU A 317 -17.44 1.69 32.26
C GLU A 317 -17.15 1.80 30.76
N GLY A 318 -15.87 1.75 30.40
CA GLY A 318 -15.44 1.59 29.00
C GLY A 318 -15.94 2.68 28.05
N GLY A 319 -16.25 3.88 28.56
CA GLY A 319 -16.67 5.01 27.73
C GLY A 319 -18.17 5.10 27.42
N LYS A 320 -19.03 4.27 28.02
CA LYS A 320 -20.51 4.35 27.88
C LYS A 320 -21.19 5.43 28.73
N GLY A 321 -20.43 6.35 29.33
CA GLY A 321 -21.00 7.49 30.07
C GLY A 321 -21.60 7.16 31.45
N CYS A 322 -21.51 5.90 31.92
CA CYS A 322 -21.86 5.52 33.28
C CYS A 322 -20.59 5.29 34.13
N ARG A 323 -20.61 5.78 35.38
CA ARG A 323 -19.45 5.65 36.30
C ARG A 323 -19.43 4.26 36.93
N ASP A 324 -18.29 3.58 36.84
CA ASP A 324 -18.10 2.26 37.43
C ASP A 324 -17.76 2.41 38.93
N GLN A 325 -18.75 2.26 39.81
CA GLN A 325 -18.56 2.41 41.26
C GLN A 325 -17.47 1.48 41.82
N THR A 326 -17.21 0.32 41.21
CA THR A 326 -16.20 -0.63 41.68
C THR A 326 -14.79 -0.09 41.50
N LYS A 327 -14.55 0.65 40.41
CA LYS A 327 -13.24 1.25 40.09
C LYS A 327 -13.05 2.66 40.65
N MET A 328 -14.13 3.29 41.16
CA MET A 328 -14.04 4.59 41.83
C MET A 328 -13.31 4.48 43.18
N SER A 329 -12.46 5.47 43.48
CA SER A 329 -11.83 5.59 44.79
C SER A 329 -12.88 5.64 45.90
N ARG A 330 -12.64 4.96 47.02
CA ARG A 330 -13.53 5.05 48.21
C ARG A 330 -13.65 6.46 48.76
N LYS A 331 -12.66 7.32 48.51
CA LYS A 331 -12.62 8.73 48.93
C LYS A 331 -13.28 9.68 47.94
N ASP A 332 -13.72 9.19 46.77
CA ASP A 332 -14.40 10.04 45.79
C ASP A 332 -15.83 10.33 46.24
N ALA A 333 -16.12 11.60 46.52
CA ALA A 333 -17.43 12.08 46.96
C ALA A 333 -18.57 11.69 45.99
N LYS A 334 -18.28 11.48 44.71
CA LYS A 334 -19.27 11.11 43.69
C LYS A 334 -19.60 9.63 43.66
N LYS A 335 -18.84 8.77 44.36
CA LYS A 335 -19.04 7.31 44.36
C LYS A 335 -20.39 6.91 44.94
N TYR A 336 -20.84 7.60 45.99
CA TYR A 336 -22.09 7.31 46.68
C TYR A 336 -23.20 8.35 46.44
N ALA A 337 -22.94 9.36 45.61
CA ALA A 337 -23.74 10.60 45.52
C ALA A 337 -25.17 10.44 44.93
N ASN A 338 -25.66 9.23 44.65
CA ASN A 338 -27.04 9.00 44.23
C ASN A 338 -27.65 7.70 44.80
N LEU A 339 -27.02 7.04 45.78
CA LEU A 339 -27.59 5.82 46.39
C LEU A 339 -28.85 6.08 47.22
N SER A 340 -29.07 7.33 47.64
CA SER A 340 -30.23 7.75 48.44
C SER A 340 -31.35 8.39 47.62
N LYS A 341 -31.26 8.39 46.29
CA LYS A 341 -32.35 8.85 45.42
C LYS A 341 -33.23 7.67 45.01
N THR A 342 -34.11 7.27 45.91
CA THR A 342 -35.40 6.63 45.59
C THR A 342 -36.47 7.67 45.93
N LYS A 343 -37.43 8.02 45.08
CA LYS A 343 -38.06 7.30 43.98
C LYS A 343 -38.32 8.24 42.81
#